data_AF-A0A6B9ZBB1-F1
#
_entry.id   AF-A0A6B9ZBB1-F1
#
_cell.length_a   1.000
_cell.length_b   1.000
_cell.length_c   1.000
_cell.angle_alpha   90.00
_cell.angle_beta   90.00
_cell.angle_gamma   90.00
#
_symmetry.space_group_name_H-M   'P 1'
#
loop_
_entity.id
_entity.type
_entity.pdbx_description
1 polymer ?
#
loop_
_entity_poly.entity_id
_entity_poly.type
_entity_poly.pdbx_seq_one_letter_code
_entity_poly.pdbx_strand_id
1 'polypeptide(L)' 'MEDFTIVVNRIEELQSTQDRQELERIMDKARRTIIGGQDVLLVRESSNGKREKFDTLSNESDFEEYRTRVFRFL' A
#
# COMPACT_ATOMS: atom_id res chain seq x y z
N MET A 1 -16.44 6.12 -7.52
CA MET A 1 -15.60 4.99 -7.06
C MET A 1 -14.39 5.60 -6.41
N GLU A 2 -14.11 5.23 -5.17
CA GLU A 2 -13.00 5.80 -4.41
C GLU A 2 -11.77 4.91 -4.68
N ASP A 3 -10.72 5.48 -5.28
CA ASP A 3 -9.48 4.75 -5.50
C ASP A 3 -8.82 4.47 -4.15
N PHE A 4 -8.52 3.21 -3.86
CA PHE A 4 -7.87 2.88 -2.59
C PHE A 4 -6.45 3.41 -2.61
N THR A 5 -6.10 4.21 -1.59
CA THR A 5 -4.79 4.84 -1.50
C THR A 5 -3.99 4.27 -0.34
N ILE A 6 -2.76 3.83 -0.60
CA ILE A 6 -1.78 3.46 0.41
C ILE A 6 -0.79 4.60 0.58
N VAL A 7 -0.67 5.11 1.81
CA VAL A 7 0.38 6.06 2.18
C VAL A 7 1.66 5.30 2.52
N VAL A 8 2.67 5.40 1.67
CA VAL A 8 3.92 4.61 1.78
C VAL A 8 4.65 4.89 3.10
N ASN A 9 4.63 6.14 3.57
CA ASN A 9 5.24 6.49 4.87
C ASN A 9 4.62 5.70 6.04
N ARG A 10 3.32 5.41 5.98
CA ARG A 10 2.64 4.62 7.00
C ARG A 10 3.08 3.16 6.96
N ILE A 11 3.34 2.61 5.78
CA ILE A 11 3.87 1.26 5.62
C ILE A 11 5.27 1.16 6.23
N GLU A 12 6.13 2.14 5.96
CA GLU A 12 7.49 2.22 6.53
C GLU A 12 7.45 2.29 8.06
N GLU A 13 6.54 3.09 8.63
CA GLU A 13 6.33 3.20 10.09
C GLU A 13 5.91 1.85 10.69
N LEU A 14 4.88 1.21 10.12
CA LEU A 14 4.38 -0.09 10.59
C LEU A 14 5.44 -1.19 10.46
N GLN A 15 6.28 -1.14 9.42
CA GLN A 15 7.43 -2.05 9.30
C GLN A 15 8.43 -1.82 10.43
N SER A 16 8.74 -0.57 10.76
CA SER A 16 9.66 -0.23 11.85
C SER A 16 9.13 -0.66 13.21
N THR A 17 7.82 -0.64 13.44
CA THR A 17 7.20 -1.10 14.69
C THR A 17 6.81 -2.58 14.65
N GLN A 18 7.12 -3.28 13.55
CA GLN A 18 6.74 -4.67 13.30
C GLN A 18 5.24 -4.96 13.48
N ASP A 19 4.38 -3.98 13.16
CA ASP A 19 2.93 -4.14 13.24
C ASP A 19 2.42 -4.89 12.00
N ARG A 20 2.66 -6.20 12.01
CA ARG A 20 2.25 -7.11 10.94
C ARG A 20 0.73 -7.15 10.76
N GLN A 21 -0.03 -7.05 11.85
CA GLN A 21 -1.48 -7.17 11.79
C GLN A 21 -2.09 -6.01 10.98
N GLU A 22 -1.65 -4.78 11.24
CA GLU A 22 -2.17 -3.63 10.51
C GLU A 22 -1.71 -3.64 9.04
N LEU A 23 -0.47 -4.07 8.78
CA LEU A 23 0.01 -4.26 7.41
C LEU A 23 -0.83 -5.28 6.64
N GLU A 24 -1.17 -6.42 7.24
CA GLU A 24 -2.03 -7.43 6.61
C GLU A 24 -3.41 -6.86 6.28
N ARG A 25 -4.02 -6.06 7.18
CA ARG A 25 -5.31 -5.40 6.92
C ARG A 25 -5.24 -4.44 5.73
N ILE A 26 -4.17 -3.64 5.64
CA ILE A 26 -3.98 -2.71 4.51
C ILE A 26 -3.84 -3.49 3.21
N MET A 27 -3.02 -4.54 3.19
CA MET A 27 -2.79 -5.35 1.99
C MET A 27 -4.05 -6.12 1.57
N ASP A 28 -4.85 -6.62 2.52
CA ASP A 28 -6.13 -7.28 2.21
C ASP A 28 -7.11 -6.33 1.54
N LYS A 29 -7.17 -5.07 2.00
CA LYS A 29 -8.02 -4.06 1.37
C LYS A 29 -7.52 -3.69 -0.02
N ALA A 30 -6.21 -3.57 -0.21
CA ALA A 30 -5.60 -3.36 -1.53
C ALA A 30 -5.92 -4.52 -2.49
N ARG A 31 -5.74 -5.76 -2.03
CA ARG A 31 -6.03 -6.96 -2.82
C ARG A 31 -7.48 -6.99 -3.31
N ARG A 32 -8.44 -6.70 -2.42
CA ARG A 32 -9.87 -6.63 -2.79
C ARG A 32 -10.15 -5.54 -3.83
N THR A 33 -9.46 -4.42 -3.73
CA THR A 33 -9.58 -3.31 -4.70
C THR A 33 -9.11 -3.74 -6.08
N ILE A 34 -7.92 -4.36 -6.17
CA ILE A 34 -7.36 -4.91 -7.41
C ILE A 34 -8.27 -5.98 -8.02
N ILE A 35 -8.75 -6.94 -7.22
CA ILE A 35 -9.69 -7.99 -7.69
C ILE A 35 -11.01 -7.39 -8.19
N GLY A 36 -11.43 -6.26 -7.60
CA GLY A 36 -12.59 -5.49 -8.06
C GLY A 36 -12.38 -4.74 -9.38
N GLY A 37 -11.19 -4.83 -9.98
CA GLY A 37 -10.83 -4.13 -11.22
C GLY A 37 -10.50 -2.66 -11.03
N GLN A 38 -10.18 -2.24 -9.80
CA GLN A 38 -9.79 -0.87 -9.48
C GLN A 38 -8.30 -0.79 -9.13
N ASP A 39 -7.70 0.36 -9.44
CA ASP A 39 -6.31 0.63 -9.12
C ASP A 39 -6.13 0.97 -7.63
N VAL A 40 -4.94 0.65 -7.12
CA VAL A 40 -4.46 1.09 -5.81
C VAL A 40 -3.36 2.12 -6.02
N LEU A 41 -3.57 3.33 -5.49
CA LEU A 41 -2.60 4.42 -5.60
C LEU A 41 -1.61 4.35 -4.45
N LEU A 42 -0.32 4.29 -4.75
CA LEU A 42 0.74 4.47 -3.76
C LEU A 42 1.10 5.95 -3.71
N VAL A 43 0.94 6.57 -2.55
CA VAL A 43 1.26 7.99 -2.35
C VAL A 43 2.28 8.16 -1.22
N ARG A 44 3.12 9.16 -1.36
CA ARG A 44 4.01 9.62 -0.31
C ARG A 44 3.48 10.95 0.22
N GLU A 45 3.41 11.07 1.54
CA GLU A 45 3.03 12.31 2.21
C GLU A 45 4.29 13.05 2.68
N SER A 46 4.43 14.29 2.23
CA SER A 46 5.50 15.18 2.67
C SER A 46 5.18 15.79 4.04
N SER A 47 6.18 16.30 4.74
CA SER A 47 6.03 16.96 6.05
C SER A 47 5.12 18.20 6.05
N ASN A 48 4.85 18.78 4.88
CA ASN A 48 3.90 19.88 4.69
C ASN A 48 2.47 19.40 4.36
N GLY A 49 2.19 18.09 4.46
CA GLY A 49 0.89 17.49 4.15
C GLY A 49 0.61 17.30 2.67
N LYS A 50 1.54 17.62 1.76
CA LYS A 50 1.37 17.34 0.32
C LYS A 50 1.47 15.85 0.06
N ARG A 51 0.48 15.31 -0.64
CA ARG A 51 0.50 13.94 -1.14
C ARG A 51 0.96 13.93 -2.59
N GLU A 52 2.00 13.15 -2.85
CA GLU A 52 2.52 12.95 -4.18
C GLU A 52 2.31 11.49 -4.58
N LYS A 53 1.74 11.27 -5.76
CA LYS A 53 1.60 9.94 -6.33
C LYS A 53 2.99 9.39 -6.63
N PHE A 54 3.31 8.28 -5.98
CA PHE A 54 4.57 7.58 -6.13
C PHE A 54 4.44 6.49 -7.20
N ASP A 55 3.37 5.68 -7.13
CA ASP A 55 3.16 4.55 -8.03
C ASP A 55 1.68 4.13 -8.10
N THR A 56 1.33 3.17 -8.95
CA THR A 56 0.00 2.57 -9.07
C THR A 56 0.10 1.06 -9.19
N LEU A 57 -0.68 0.33 -8.40
CA LEU A 57 -0.88 -1.09 -8.58
C LEU A 57 -2.19 -1.26 -9.34
N SER A 58 -2.15 -1.87 -10.52
CA SER A 58 -3.31 -2.02 -11.41
C SER A 58 -3.69 -3.49 -11.66
N ASN A 59 -2.86 -4.41 -11.20
CA ASN A 59 -3.06 -5.85 -11.40
C ASN A 59 -2.51 -6.65 -10.21
N GLU A 60 -2.86 -7.94 -10.17
CA GLU A 60 -2.49 -8.84 -9.07
C GLU A 60 -0.98 -9.09 -9.01
N SER A 61 -0.28 -9.10 -10.14
CA SER A 61 1.17 -9.33 -10.18
C SER A 61 1.94 -8.21 -9.48
N ASP A 62 1.66 -6.96 -9.84
CA ASP A 62 2.31 -5.79 -9.24
C ASP A 62 1.99 -5.72 -7.74
N PHE A 63 0.75 -6.03 -7.37
CA PHE A 63 0.33 -6.09 -5.97
C PHE A 63 1.10 -7.14 -5.16
N GLU A 64 1.23 -8.37 -5.66
CA GLU A 64 1.94 -9.43 -4.93
C GLU A 64 3.44 -9.15 -4.84
N GLU A 65 4.05 -8.54 -5.85
CA GLU A 65 5.42 -8.06 -5.77
C GLU A 65 5.59 -7.00 -4.67
N TYR A 66 4.71 -6.00 -4.65
CA TYR A 66 4.73 -4.96 -3.62
C TYR A 66 4.55 -5.55 -2.22
N ARG A 67 3.54 -6.40 -2.04
CA ARG A 67 3.26 -7.10 -0.78
C ARG A 67 4.47 -7.90 -0.31
N THR A 68 5.10 -8.66 -1.21
CA THR A 68 6.30 -9.45 -0.89
C THR A 68 7.45 -8.55 -0.43
N ARG A 69 7.66 -7.39 -1.07
CA ARG A 69 8.68 -6.42 -0.67
C ARG A 69 8.40 -5.83 0.71
N VAL A 70 7.14 -5.52 1.02
CA VAL A 70 6.73 -4.99 2.34
C VAL A 70 6.98 -6.00 3.45
N PHE A 71 6.66 -7.28 3.24
CA PHE A 71 6.83 -8.30 4.29
C PHE A 71 8.22 -8.96 4.30
N ARG A 72 9.13 -8.63 3.37
CA ARG A 72 10.43 -9.32 3.24
C ARG A 72 11.28 -9.31 4.52
N PHE A 73 11.19 -8.25 5.31
CA PHE A 73 12.05 -8.03 6.49
C PHE A 73 11.25 -8.00 7.81
N LEU A 74 10.03 -8.54 7.80
CA LEU A 74 9.14 -8.67 8.95
C LEU A 74 8.99 -10.13 9.38
#